data_AF-A0A259DLZ1-F1
#
_entry.id   AF-A0A259DLZ1-F1
#
_cell.length_a   1.000
_cell.length_b   1.000
_cell.length_c   1.000
_cell.angle_alpha   90.00
_cell.angle_beta   90.00
_cell.angle_gamma   90.00
#
_symmetry.space_group_name_H-M   'P 1'
#
loop_
_entity.id
_entity.type
_entity.pdbx_description
1 polymer ?
#
loop_
_entity_poly.entity_id
_entity_poly.type
_entity_poly.pdbx_seq_one_letter_code
_entity_poly.pdbx_strand_id
1 'polypeptide(L)'
;MSQSMSLPIPSAYSQESYIQTVNRYPMLTLEDEQRLARAWHDHEDVDAARQLVVSHLRVVVSVARHYLGYGLPHADLIQEGNVGLMKAVKRFDPDRGVRLVSFALHWIRAEIHEYVLKNWRLVKVATTKSQRKLFFNLRSLKQSLNSMTLQEADSMARELNVSRKDVLEMETRMSGHDVSIDPTFDDGEEGYSPLAYLA
;
A
#
# COMPACT_ATOMS: atom_id res chain seq x y z
N MET A 1 -15.56 -34.81 -16.73
CA MET A 1 -15.09 -33.76 -17.67
C MET A 1 -14.78 -32.53 -16.85
N SER A 2 -13.50 -32.32 -16.50
CA SER A 2 -13.06 -31.14 -15.75
C SER A 2 -13.13 -29.93 -16.67
N GLN A 3 -14.08 -29.03 -16.42
CA GLN A 3 -14.05 -27.70 -17.04
C GLN A 3 -12.91 -26.91 -16.40
N SER A 4 -11.78 -26.85 -17.08
CA SER A 4 -10.78 -25.81 -16.86
C SER A 4 -11.41 -24.46 -17.21
N MET A 5 -11.90 -23.75 -16.19
CA MET A 5 -12.17 -22.32 -16.30
C MET A 5 -10.83 -21.64 -16.56
N SER A 6 -10.54 -21.38 -17.84
CA SER A 6 -9.43 -20.54 -18.26
C SER A 6 -9.55 -19.22 -17.52
N LEU A 7 -8.58 -18.93 -16.65
CA LEU A 7 -8.36 -17.56 -16.24
C LEU A 7 -8.11 -16.79 -17.54
N PRO A 8 -8.97 -15.83 -17.92
CA PRO A 8 -8.68 -15.04 -19.09
C PRO A 8 -7.31 -14.42 -18.83
N ILE A 9 -6.39 -14.57 -19.80
CA ILE A 9 -5.16 -13.79 -19.87
C ILE A 9 -5.42 -12.65 -20.88
N PRO A 10 -5.97 -11.51 -20.45
CA PRO A 10 -6.10 -10.30 -21.24
C PRO A 10 -4.76 -9.86 -21.80
N SER A 11 -4.66 -10.03 -23.11
CA SER A 11 -3.78 -9.26 -23.97
C SER A 11 -4.09 -7.77 -23.78
N ALA A 12 -3.10 -7.00 -23.31
CA ALA A 12 -3.10 -5.56 -23.03
C ALA A 12 -3.96 -5.11 -21.83
N TYR A 13 -3.41 -5.24 -20.61
CA TYR A 13 -4.04 -4.71 -19.40
C TYR A 13 -3.68 -3.25 -19.16
N SER A 14 -4.59 -2.32 -19.50
CA SER A 14 -4.64 -1.07 -18.75
C SER A 14 -5.10 -1.38 -17.33
N GLN A 15 -4.63 -0.58 -16.37
CA GLN A 15 -5.05 -0.70 -14.98
C GLN A 15 -6.59 -0.65 -14.83
N GLU A 16 -7.29 0.10 -15.69
CA GLU A 16 -8.75 0.18 -15.65
C GLU A 16 -9.41 -1.15 -16.00
N SER A 17 -8.88 -1.89 -16.98
CA SER A 17 -9.40 -3.22 -17.37
C SER A 17 -9.32 -4.21 -16.20
N TYR A 18 -8.21 -4.18 -15.44
CA TYR A 18 -8.08 -4.96 -14.22
C TYR A 18 -9.14 -4.56 -13.19
N ILE A 19 -9.29 -3.26 -12.91
CA ILE A 19 -10.28 -2.75 -11.93
C ILE A 19 -11.72 -3.14 -12.33
N GLN A 20 -12.05 -3.06 -13.61
CA GLN A 20 -13.36 -3.49 -14.13
C GLN A 20 -13.58 -4.98 -13.92
N THR A 21 -12.56 -5.80 -14.17
CA THR A 21 -12.62 -7.26 -14.00
C THR A 21 -12.85 -7.64 -12.54
N VAL A 22 -12.08 -7.06 -11.61
CA VAL A 22 -12.21 -7.42 -10.19
C VAL A 22 -13.53 -7.01 -9.57
N ASN A 23 -14.17 -5.94 -10.09
CA ASN A 23 -15.48 -5.50 -9.65
C ASN A 23 -16.62 -6.42 -10.10
N ARG A 24 -16.42 -7.25 -11.13
CA ARG A 24 -17.42 -8.21 -11.63
C ARG A 24 -17.53 -9.48 -10.79
N TYR A 25 -16.50 -9.83 -10.01
CA TYR A 25 -16.55 -11.03 -9.19
C TYR A 25 -17.60 -10.91 -8.09
N PRO A 26 -18.51 -11.87 -7.92
CA PRO A 26 -19.55 -11.81 -6.90
C PRO A 26 -18.95 -11.82 -5.49
N MET A 27 -19.62 -11.12 -4.56
CA MET A 27 -19.27 -11.20 -3.14
C MET A 27 -19.81 -12.52 -2.57
N LEU A 28 -19.01 -13.16 -1.73
CA LEU A 28 -19.41 -14.38 -1.06
C LEU A 28 -20.42 -14.08 0.06
N THR A 29 -21.40 -14.97 0.18
CA THR A 29 -22.24 -15.06 1.37
C THR A 29 -21.40 -15.51 2.57
N LEU A 30 -21.90 -15.30 3.79
CA LEU A 30 -21.21 -15.81 4.98
C LEU A 30 -21.07 -17.33 4.95
N GLU A 31 -22.11 -18.04 4.51
CA GLU A 31 -22.12 -19.51 4.41
C GLU A 31 -21.10 -20.00 3.40
N ASP A 32 -21.02 -19.37 2.22
CA ASP A 32 -20.02 -19.71 1.20
C ASP A 32 -18.60 -19.41 1.68
N GLU A 33 -18.39 -18.27 2.33
CA GLU A 33 -17.10 -17.89 2.91
C GLU A 33 -16.63 -18.91 3.95
N GLN A 34 -17.52 -19.35 4.84
CA GLN A 34 -17.21 -20.38 5.84
C GLN A 34 -16.90 -21.73 5.19
N ARG A 35 -17.71 -22.15 4.20
CA ARG A 35 -17.50 -23.42 3.48
C ARG A 35 -16.15 -23.43 2.77
N LEU A 36 -15.82 -22.37 2.03
CA LEU A 36 -14.55 -22.25 1.32
C LEU A 36 -13.37 -22.12 2.30
N ALA A 37 -13.52 -21.38 3.40
CA ALA A 37 -12.48 -21.24 4.40
C ALA A 37 -12.18 -22.56 5.12
N ARG A 38 -13.20 -23.38 5.45
CA ARG A 38 -13.00 -24.72 6.00
C ARG A 38 -12.32 -25.66 5.00
N ALA A 39 -12.77 -25.65 3.74
CA ALA A 39 -12.13 -26.46 2.69
C ALA A 39 -10.64 -26.13 2.51
N TRP A 40 -10.29 -24.84 2.52
CA TRP A 40 -8.89 -24.42 2.50
C TRP A 40 -8.13 -24.81 3.78
N HIS A 41 -8.73 -24.60 4.96
CA HIS A 41 -8.08 -24.86 6.24
C HIS A 41 -7.83 -26.36 6.50
N ASP A 42 -8.80 -27.22 6.18
CA ASP A 42 -8.78 -28.63 6.55
C ASP A 42 -8.17 -29.52 5.46
N HIS A 43 -8.25 -29.08 4.19
CA HIS A 43 -7.85 -29.89 3.03
C HIS A 43 -6.84 -29.18 2.11
N GLU A 44 -6.40 -27.98 2.45
CA GLU A 44 -5.51 -27.16 1.61
C GLU A 44 -6.04 -26.99 0.17
N ASP A 45 -7.37 -26.92 0.01
CA ASP A 45 -8.03 -26.76 -1.29
C ASP A 45 -7.67 -25.41 -1.94
N VAL A 46 -6.79 -25.48 -2.94
CA VAL A 46 -6.29 -24.31 -3.69
C VAL A 46 -7.41 -23.60 -4.45
N ASP A 47 -8.43 -24.32 -4.93
CA ASP A 47 -9.56 -23.72 -5.61
C ASP A 47 -10.45 -22.95 -4.63
N ALA A 48 -10.59 -23.44 -3.40
CA ALA A 48 -11.29 -22.71 -2.34
C ALA A 48 -10.54 -21.42 -1.97
N ALA A 49 -9.22 -21.50 -1.77
CA ALA A 49 -8.38 -20.31 -1.53
C ALA A 49 -8.48 -19.30 -2.67
N ARG A 50 -8.47 -19.76 -3.93
CA ARG A 50 -8.62 -18.90 -5.11
C ARG A 50 -9.95 -18.15 -5.08
N GLN A 51 -11.05 -18.82 -4.78
CA GLN A 51 -12.38 -18.19 -4.70
C GLN A 51 -12.46 -17.15 -3.56
N LEU A 52 -11.87 -17.44 -2.41
CA LEU A 52 -11.75 -16.50 -1.29
C LEU A 52 -10.98 -15.24 -1.69
N VAL A 53 -9.83 -15.40 -2.37
CA VAL A 53 -9.03 -14.25 -2.84
C VAL A 53 -9.78 -13.43 -3.87
N VAL A 54 -10.29 -14.08 -4.93
CA VAL A 54 -10.88 -13.41 -6.09
C VAL A 54 -12.13 -12.59 -5.71
N SER A 55 -12.96 -13.11 -4.81
CA SER A 55 -14.14 -12.39 -4.29
C SER A 55 -13.82 -11.12 -3.50
N HIS A 56 -12.60 -10.99 -2.99
CA HIS A 56 -12.15 -9.87 -2.13
C HIS A 56 -11.22 -8.87 -2.83
N LEU A 57 -10.84 -9.09 -4.10
CA LEU A 57 -9.95 -8.19 -4.84
C LEU A 57 -10.46 -6.74 -4.92
N ARG A 58 -11.78 -6.54 -5.01
CA ARG A 58 -12.40 -5.20 -4.99
C ARG A 58 -12.06 -4.40 -3.72
N VAL A 59 -11.89 -5.08 -2.59
CA VAL A 59 -11.54 -4.45 -1.30
C VAL A 59 -10.11 -3.96 -1.35
N VAL A 60 -9.20 -4.76 -1.94
CA VAL A 60 -7.80 -4.36 -2.13
C VAL A 60 -7.70 -3.08 -2.94
N VAL A 61 -8.42 -2.99 -4.06
CA VAL A 61 -8.46 -1.77 -4.89
C VAL A 61 -8.97 -0.57 -4.09
N SER A 62 -10.02 -0.75 -3.28
CA SER A 62 -10.54 0.32 -2.42
C SER A 62 -9.52 0.79 -1.38
N VAL A 63 -8.77 -0.14 -0.77
CA VAL A 63 -7.72 0.19 0.21
C VAL A 63 -6.55 0.91 -0.47
N ALA A 64 -6.06 0.39 -1.60
CA ALA A 64 -4.92 0.94 -2.33
C ALA A 64 -5.10 2.42 -2.75
N ARG A 65 -6.34 2.85 -3.05
CA ARG A 65 -6.65 4.25 -3.37
C ARG A 65 -6.25 5.26 -2.29
N HIS A 66 -6.25 4.86 -1.02
CA HIS A 66 -5.85 5.73 0.09
C HIS A 66 -4.34 6.04 0.11
N TYR A 67 -3.55 5.32 -0.71
CA TYR A 67 -2.09 5.45 -0.78
C TYR A 67 -1.58 6.18 -2.03
N LEU A 68 -2.49 6.69 -2.88
CA LEU A 68 -2.11 7.45 -4.08
C LEU A 68 -1.34 8.74 -3.77
N GLY A 69 -1.56 9.32 -2.59
CA GLY A 69 -0.88 10.55 -2.15
C GLY A 69 0.65 10.42 -1.95
N TYR A 70 1.19 9.21 -2.02
CA TYR A 70 2.63 8.94 -1.94
C TYR A 70 3.35 8.98 -3.30
N GLY A 71 2.62 9.14 -4.42
CA GLY A 71 3.21 9.25 -5.76
C GLY A 71 3.69 7.93 -6.36
N LEU A 72 3.30 6.79 -5.78
CA LEU A 72 3.64 5.45 -6.29
C LEU A 72 2.61 4.97 -7.31
N PRO A 73 3.00 4.12 -8.29
CA PRO A 73 2.08 3.56 -9.25
C PRO A 73 0.93 2.81 -8.57
N HIS A 74 -0.31 3.15 -8.93
CA HIS A 74 -1.49 2.55 -8.31
C HIS A 74 -1.59 1.04 -8.57
N ALA A 75 -1.11 0.58 -9.72
CA ALA A 75 -1.03 -0.85 -10.04
C ALA A 75 -0.17 -1.60 -9.02
N ASP A 76 1.00 -1.06 -8.66
CA ASP A 76 1.91 -1.70 -7.72
C ASP A 76 1.32 -1.75 -6.31
N LEU A 77 0.67 -0.66 -5.87
CA LEU A 77 -0.07 -0.63 -4.60
C LEU A 77 -1.17 -1.71 -4.52
N ILE A 78 -1.89 -1.93 -5.63
CA ILE A 78 -2.90 -3.00 -5.73
C ILE A 78 -2.23 -4.36 -5.62
N GLN A 79 -1.13 -4.59 -6.33
CA GLN A 79 -0.43 -5.87 -6.34
C GLN A 79 0.11 -6.25 -4.96
N GLU A 80 0.69 -5.31 -4.24
CA GLU A 80 1.17 -5.53 -2.87
C GLU A 80 0.01 -5.78 -1.90
N GLY A 81 -1.10 -5.07 -2.08
CA GLY A 81 -2.32 -5.35 -1.36
C GLY A 81 -2.88 -6.76 -1.63
N ASN A 82 -2.77 -7.24 -2.88
CA ASN A 82 -3.18 -8.59 -3.25
C ASN A 82 -2.29 -9.65 -2.57
N VAL A 83 -0.98 -9.40 -2.48
CA VAL A 83 -0.06 -10.24 -1.69
C VAL A 83 -0.49 -10.27 -0.21
N GLY A 84 -0.91 -9.14 0.34
CA GLY A 84 -1.46 -9.05 1.70
C GLY A 84 -2.73 -9.88 1.88
N LEU A 85 -3.65 -9.80 0.91
CA LEU A 85 -4.86 -10.62 0.91
C LEU A 85 -4.54 -12.12 0.86
N MET A 86 -3.61 -12.54 0.01
CA MET A 86 -3.17 -13.95 -0.06
C MET A 86 -2.57 -14.43 1.27
N LYS A 87 -1.73 -13.58 1.91
CA LYS A 87 -1.16 -13.85 3.23
C LYS A 87 -2.23 -13.94 4.33
N ALA A 88 -3.32 -13.19 4.21
CA ALA A 88 -4.47 -13.26 5.10
C ALA A 88 -5.24 -14.56 4.91
N VAL A 89 -5.61 -14.91 3.67
CA VAL A 89 -6.34 -16.16 3.37
C VAL A 89 -5.58 -17.38 3.87
N LYS A 90 -4.25 -17.41 3.70
CA LYS A 90 -3.40 -18.50 4.21
C LYS A 90 -3.47 -18.68 5.75
N ARG A 91 -3.79 -17.62 6.51
CA ARG A 91 -3.77 -17.61 7.98
C ARG A 91 -5.17 -17.41 8.59
N PHE A 92 -6.19 -17.38 7.76
CA PHE A 92 -7.54 -17.13 8.21
C PHE A 92 -8.09 -18.38 8.90
N ASP A 93 -8.70 -18.16 10.06
CA ASP A 93 -9.27 -19.19 10.92
C ASP A 93 -10.80 -19.01 10.92
N PRO A 94 -11.56 -19.93 10.29
CA PRO A 94 -13.01 -19.80 10.15
C PRO A 94 -13.77 -19.94 11.47
N ASP A 95 -13.17 -20.54 12.51
CA ASP A 95 -13.85 -20.80 13.78
C ASP A 95 -13.88 -19.59 14.72
N ARG A 96 -13.17 -18.50 14.37
CA ARG A 96 -13.19 -17.24 15.11
C ARG A 96 -14.46 -16.41 14.94
N GLY A 97 -15.36 -16.79 14.03
CA GLY A 97 -16.65 -16.12 13.84
C GLY A 97 -16.58 -14.70 13.27
N VAL A 98 -15.44 -14.30 12.70
CA VAL A 98 -15.26 -12.99 12.04
C VAL A 98 -15.25 -13.15 10.52
N ARG A 99 -15.68 -12.12 9.80
CA ARG A 99 -15.60 -12.11 8.33
C ARG A 99 -14.15 -12.07 7.86
N LEU A 100 -13.86 -12.75 6.75
CA LEU A 100 -12.53 -12.74 6.11
C LEU A 100 -12.07 -11.31 5.83
N VAL A 101 -12.96 -10.44 5.31
CA VAL A 101 -12.62 -9.04 5.02
C VAL A 101 -12.08 -8.30 6.24
N SER A 102 -12.67 -8.51 7.42
CA SER A 102 -12.25 -7.85 8.66
C SER A 102 -10.82 -8.25 9.05
N PHE A 103 -10.49 -9.54 8.87
CA PHE A 103 -9.14 -10.04 9.11
C PHE A 103 -8.14 -9.55 8.04
N ALA A 104 -8.52 -9.65 6.76
CA ALA A 104 -7.65 -9.36 5.63
C ALA A 104 -7.25 -7.89 5.55
N LEU A 105 -8.10 -6.96 5.99
CA LEU A 105 -7.80 -5.52 5.99
C LEU A 105 -6.49 -5.16 6.69
N HIS A 106 -6.14 -5.87 7.78
CA HIS A 106 -4.88 -5.62 8.50
C HIS A 106 -3.66 -6.04 7.67
N TRP A 107 -3.74 -7.19 7.00
CA TRP A 107 -2.67 -7.71 6.14
C TRP A 107 -2.50 -6.86 4.88
N ILE A 108 -3.60 -6.49 4.23
CA ILE A 108 -3.58 -5.64 3.03
C ILE A 108 -2.88 -4.31 3.35
N ARG A 109 -3.29 -3.62 4.42
CA ARG A 109 -2.66 -2.35 4.82
C ARG A 109 -1.20 -2.53 5.21
N ALA A 110 -0.86 -3.62 5.90
CA ALA A 110 0.52 -3.89 6.32
C ALA A 110 1.46 -4.08 5.13
N GLU A 111 1.06 -4.85 4.11
CA GLU A 111 1.86 -5.05 2.91
C GLU A 111 2.00 -3.76 2.10
N ILE A 112 0.90 -3.01 1.91
CA ILE A 112 0.97 -1.72 1.21
C ILE A 112 1.87 -0.74 1.99
N HIS A 113 1.75 -0.65 3.32
CA HIS A 113 2.64 0.19 4.14
C HIS A 113 4.11 -0.18 3.97
N GLU A 114 4.41 -1.47 3.97
CA GLU A 114 5.77 -1.97 3.81
C GLU A 114 6.34 -1.62 2.42
N TYR A 115 5.54 -1.79 1.36
CA TYR A 115 5.91 -1.37 0.02
C TYR A 115 6.15 0.14 -0.08
N VAL A 116 5.22 0.95 0.44
CA VAL A 116 5.36 2.42 0.42
C VAL A 116 6.66 2.83 1.11
N LEU A 117 6.94 2.32 2.31
CA LEU A 117 8.17 2.66 3.05
C LEU A 117 9.46 2.28 2.31
N LYS A 118 9.43 1.18 1.55
CA LYS A 118 10.58 0.69 0.79
C LYS A 118 10.82 1.44 -0.51
N ASN A 119 9.77 1.94 -1.16
CA ASN A 119 9.82 2.43 -2.53
C ASN A 119 9.48 3.93 -2.66
N TRP A 120 9.11 4.62 -1.58
CA TRP A 120 8.75 6.04 -1.65
C TRP A 120 9.91 6.93 -2.13
N ARG A 121 11.15 6.57 -1.81
CA ARG A 121 12.38 7.23 -2.26
C ARG A 121 13.50 6.24 -2.44
N LEU A 122 14.53 6.66 -3.19
CA LEU A 122 15.76 5.88 -3.34
C LEU A 122 16.46 5.69 -1.98
N VAL A 123 16.51 6.76 -1.18
CA VAL A 123 17.09 6.72 0.18
C VAL A 123 15.99 6.45 1.19
N LYS A 124 16.18 5.41 2.02
CA LYS A 124 15.19 4.99 3.02
C LYS A 124 15.04 6.04 4.13
N VAL A 125 13.83 6.55 4.29
CA VAL A 125 13.52 7.65 5.22
C VAL A 125 13.07 7.20 6.61
N ALA A 126 12.42 6.04 6.73
CA ALA A 126 11.78 5.59 7.97
C ALA A 126 12.17 4.17 8.37
N THR A 127 13.28 4.04 9.08
CA THR A 127 13.85 2.75 9.51
C THR A 127 13.45 2.37 10.93
N THR A 128 13.13 3.34 11.79
CA THR A 128 12.72 3.10 13.18
C THR A 128 11.20 3.08 13.35
N LYS A 129 10.71 2.48 14.45
CA LYS A 129 9.26 2.46 14.77
C LYS A 129 8.66 3.86 14.86
N SER A 130 9.37 4.80 15.51
CA SER A 130 8.96 6.20 15.63
C SER A 130 8.88 6.88 14.26
N GLN A 131 9.90 6.68 13.42
CA GLN A 131 9.93 7.25 12.06
C GLN A 131 8.82 6.68 11.18
N ARG A 132 8.53 5.37 11.23
CA ARG A 132 7.43 4.75 10.48
C ARG A 132 6.07 5.33 10.91
N LYS A 133 5.88 5.55 12.22
CA LYS A 133 4.65 6.19 12.74
C LYS A 133 4.52 7.62 12.23
N LEU A 134 5.60 8.39 12.25
CA LEU A 134 5.61 9.75 11.72
C LEU A 134 5.35 9.77 10.22
N PHE A 135 6.00 8.91 9.43
CA PHE A 135 5.85 8.86 7.98
C PHE A 135 4.39 8.81 7.51
N PHE A 136 3.56 7.97 8.13
CA PHE A 136 2.15 7.81 7.74
C PHE A 136 1.20 8.86 8.35
N ASN A 137 1.56 9.50 9.46
CA ASN A 137 0.65 10.40 10.20
C ASN A 137 1.05 11.88 10.13
N LEU A 138 2.30 12.20 9.79
CA LEU A 138 2.82 13.57 9.84
C LEU A 138 2.03 14.47 8.89
N ARG A 139 1.80 14.01 7.65
CA ARG A 139 1.09 14.80 6.64
C ARG A 139 -0.38 15.03 6.98
N SER A 140 -1.06 14.07 7.62
CA SER A 140 -2.46 14.22 8.01
C SER A 140 -2.66 15.07 9.25
N LEU A 141 -1.68 15.11 10.15
CA LEU A 141 -1.71 15.92 11.38
C LEU A 141 -1.21 17.36 11.16
N LYS A 142 -0.44 17.59 10.10
CA LYS A 142 0.04 18.92 9.75
C LYS A 142 -1.11 19.76 9.19
N GLN A 143 -1.42 20.86 9.87
CA GLN A 143 -2.54 21.74 9.51
C GLN A 143 -2.23 22.69 8.34
N SER A 144 -0.94 22.98 8.09
CA SER A 144 -0.50 23.90 7.04
C SER A 144 0.58 23.28 6.14
N LEU A 145 0.78 23.85 4.95
CA LEU A 145 1.88 23.46 4.04
C LEU A 145 3.22 24.10 4.42
N ASN A 146 3.21 25.08 5.33
CA ASN A 146 4.41 25.81 5.76
C ASN A 146 5.31 24.97 6.65
N SER A 147 6.55 25.41 6.90
CA SER A 147 7.40 24.75 7.90
C SER A 147 6.73 24.72 9.27
N MET A 148 6.90 23.61 9.97
CA MET A 148 6.27 23.37 11.26
C MET A 148 6.87 24.27 12.32
N THR A 149 6.00 24.88 13.11
CA THR A 149 6.42 25.62 14.31
C THR A 149 6.88 24.66 15.39
N LEU A 150 7.72 25.13 16.33
CA LEU A 150 8.17 24.31 17.45
C LEU A 150 7.00 23.80 18.31
N GLN A 151 5.93 24.60 18.43
CA GLN A 151 4.73 24.24 19.19
C GLN A 151 3.93 23.12 18.52
N GLU A 152 3.79 23.16 17.19
CA GLU A 152 3.17 22.07 16.42
C GLU A 152 4.00 20.79 16.55
N ALA A 153 5.33 20.89 16.43
CA ALA A 153 6.21 19.73 16.58
C ALA A 153 6.13 19.10 17.97
N ASP A 154 6.07 19.90 19.04
CA ASP A 154 5.88 19.43 20.41
C ASP A 154 4.50 18.77 20.63
N SER A 155 3.46 19.30 19.99
CA SER A 155 2.10 18.74 20.08
C SER A 155 2.04 17.37 19.37
N MET A 156 2.58 17.26 18.16
CA MET A 156 2.66 16.00 17.43
C MET A 156 3.53 14.96 18.13
N ALA A 157 4.65 15.39 18.74
CA ALA A 157 5.51 14.52 19.53
C ALA A 157 4.75 13.85 20.69
N ARG A 158 3.90 14.61 21.39
CA ARG A 158 3.05 14.11 22.48
C ARG A 158 1.96 13.17 21.97
N GLU A 159 1.24 13.55 20.91
CA GLU A 159 0.17 12.74 20.34
C GLU A 159 0.68 11.40 19.80
N LEU A 160 1.80 11.44 19.08
CA LEU A 160 2.40 10.25 18.48
C LEU A 160 3.34 9.50 19.44
N ASN A 161 3.59 10.02 20.64
CA ASN A 161 4.52 9.47 21.63
C ASN A 161 5.92 9.20 21.03
N VAL A 162 6.51 10.25 20.45
CA VAL A 162 7.85 10.25 19.82
C VAL A 162 8.62 11.49 20.25
N SER A 163 9.93 11.57 19.95
CA SER A 163 10.70 12.74 20.31
C SER A 163 10.43 13.92 19.36
N ARG A 164 10.47 15.16 19.87
CA ARG A 164 10.41 16.37 19.02
C ARG A 164 11.49 16.36 17.94
N LYS A 165 12.69 15.85 18.28
CA LYS A 165 13.79 15.70 17.32
C LYS A 165 13.38 14.84 16.13
N ASP A 166 12.77 13.69 16.38
CA ASP A 166 12.31 12.79 15.31
C ASP A 166 11.24 13.45 14.43
N VAL A 167 10.36 14.28 15.02
CA VAL A 167 9.31 15.01 14.30
C VAL A 167 9.92 16.01 13.32
N LEU A 168 10.83 16.86 13.80
CA LEU A 168 11.51 17.87 12.96
C LEU A 168 12.39 17.23 11.87
N GLU A 169 13.11 16.16 12.24
CA GLU A 169 13.92 15.40 11.29
C GLU A 169 13.05 14.75 10.21
N MET A 170 11.93 14.13 10.60
CA MET A 170 11.00 13.54 9.63
C MET A 170 10.40 14.59 8.72
N GLU A 171 10.01 15.76 9.24
CA GLU A 171 9.52 16.86 8.40
C GLU A 171 10.54 17.23 7.32
N THR A 172 11.79 17.43 7.73
CA THR A 172 12.88 17.84 6.82
C THR A 172 13.11 16.79 5.74
N ARG A 173 13.11 15.50 6.13
CA ARG A 173 13.22 14.38 5.18
C ARG A 173 12.02 14.33 4.23
N MET A 174 10.82 14.64 4.73
CA MET A 174 9.61 14.60 3.94
C MET A 174 9.48 15.76 2.94
N SER A 175 10.05 16.93 3.25
CA SER A 175 10.02 18.11 2.38
C SER A 175 11.08 18.11 1.26
N GLY A 176 12.20 17.39 1.43
CA GLY A 176 13.23 17.27 0.38
C GLY A 176 12.72 16.52 -0.86
N HIS A 177 13.47 16.45 -1.95
CA HIS A 177 13.19 15.56 -3.10
C HIS A 177 14.51 14.97 -3.59
N ASP A 178 14.47 13.78 -4.20
CA ASP A 178 15.65 13.19 -4.83
C ASP A 178 15.96 13.99 -6.12
N VAL A 179 17.21 14.42 -6.29
CA VAL A 179 17.64 15.26 -7.44
C VAL A 179 18.40 14.39 -8.44
N SER A 180 18.06 14.51 -9.72
CA SER A 180 18.80 13.86 -10.79
C SER A 180 20.21 14.42 -10.89
N ILE A 181 21.20 13.54 -11.07
CA ILE A 181 22.57 13.95 -11.38
C ILE A 181 22.67 14.32 -12.86
N ASP A 182 21.95 13.62 -13.72
CA ASP A 182 21.96 13.88 -15.16
C ASP A 182 21.28 15.22 -15.49
N PRO A 183 21.83 15.97 -16.46
CA PRO A 183 21.22 17.21 -16.92
C PRO A 183 19.86 16.93 -17.54
N THR A 184 18.83 17.59 -17.01
CA THR A 184 17.54 17.70 -17.68
C THR A 184 17.65 18.84 -18.70
N PHE A 185 17.75 18.49 -19.98
CA PHE A 185 17.60 19.47 -21.06
C PHE A 185 16.11 19.78 -21.19
N ASP A 186 15.62 20.79 -20.46
CA ASP A 186 14.31 21.39 -20.76
C ASP A 186 14.50 22.43 -21.86
N ASP A 187 13.50 22.59 -22.73
CA ASP A 187 13.57 23.15 -24.08
C ASP A 187 13.72 24.70 -24.13
N GLY A 188 14.49 25.30 -23.21
CA GLY A 188 14.73 26.75 -23.21
C GLY A 188 15.47 27.35 -22.01
N GLU A 189 15.74 26.60 -20.93
CA GLU A 189 16.52 27.08 -19.79
C GLU A 189 17.68 26.11 -19.49
N GLU A 190 18.89 26.65 -19.32
CA GLU A 190 20.06 25.89 -18.86
C GLU A 190 19.77 25.35 -17.45
N GLY A 191 19.20 24.15 -17.38
CA GLY A 191 18.94 23.44 -16.13
C GLY A 191 20.25 23.18 -15.40
N TYR A 192 20.38 23.72 -14.18
CA TYR A 192 21.59 23.55 -13.39
C TYR A 192 21.70 22.11 -12.89
N SER A 193 22.58 21.32 -13.50
CA SER A 193 22.91 19.97 -13.04
C SER A 193 24.08 20.01 -12.03
N PRO A 194 24.03 19.22 -10.95
CA PRO A 194 25.18 19.04 -10.06
C PRO A 194 26.47 18.62 -10.79
N LEU A 195 26.33 17.91 -11.92
CA LEU A 195 27.44 17.47 -12.75
C LEU A 195 28.17 18.66 -13.41
N ALA A 196 27.47 19.77 -13.67
CA ALA A 196 28.05 20.99 -14.23
C ALA A 196 29.01 21.71 -13.26
N TYR A 197 28.93 21.43 -11.95
CA TYR A 197 29.86 21.96 -10.95
C TYR A 197 31.15 21.14 -10.81
N LEU A 198 31.23 19.95 -11.44
CA LEU A 198 32.36 19.04 -11.32
C LEU A 198 33.33 19.11 -12.53
N ALA A 199 33.03 19.98 -13.51
CA ALA A 199 33.81 20.19 -14.72
C ALA A 199 34.86 21.30 -14.58
#